data_AF-A0A9R1J5U0-F1
#
_entry.id   AF-A0A9R1J5U0-F1
#
_cell.length_a   1.000
_cell.length_b   1.000
_cell.length_c   1.000
_cell.angle_alpha   90.00
_cell.angle_beta   90.00
_cell.angle_gamma   90.00
#
_symmetry.space_group_name_H-M   'P 1'
#
loop_
_entity.id
_entity.type
_entity.pdbx_description
1 polymer ?
#
loop_
_entity_poly.entity_id
_entity_poly.type
_entity_poly.pdbx_seq_one_letter_code
_entity_poly.pdbx_strand_id
1 'polypeptide(L)'
;MEATMAAVVVARYTDEDIRSLVHDHIVDPQVEADLTSMQSEVRRALQERAEFPSIAQLDWVDYIEQTAVKLAREMEEDGGDLWHGADVFATRPGEEGLVSELRSQAAWCDQRRAQADALTADARGLRDRYLRTAAGITVEHKDGSELLRAATSEFRHHVAKEMDGGGVPETDAARAEAIEAAARAGQGVGARFTKMLVGLAERLGQRALDCGAGDEALKEALMRRAAEVEELCTDPEALVTRMLASSSWRLWRALNAQATPQGSMNATPL
;
A
#
# COMPACT_ATOMS: atom_id res chain seq x y z
N MET A 1 0.11 54.39 32.19
CA MET A 1 -0.16 53.68 30.92
C MET A 1 0.78 52.50 30.87
N GLU A 2 0.34 51.40 30.25
CA GLU A 2 0.94 50.05 30.25
C GLU A 2 0.52 49.15 31.43
N ALA A 3 -0.66 48.55 31.25
CA ALA A 3 -1.05 47.32 31.90
C ALA A 3 -0.45 46.15 31.10
N THR A 4 0.37 45.34 31.77
CA THR A 4 0.96 44.11 31.23
C THR A 4 -0.14 43.06 31.04
N MET A 5 -0.59 42.86 29.79
CA MET A 5 -1.46 41.74 29.44
C MET A 5 -0.63 40.46 29.40
N ALA A 6 -0.70 39.70 30.49
CA ALA A 6 -0.33 38.28 30.46
C ALA A 6 -1.29 37.57 29.50
N ALA A 7 -0.74 37.01 28.42
CA ALA A 7 -1.48 36.14 27.53
C ALA A 7 -1.91 34.89 28.31
N VAL A 8 -3.20 34.81 28.63
CA VAL A 8 -3.82 33.62 29.19
C VAL A 8 -3.83 32.57 28.07
N VAL A 9 -2.88 31.63 28.13
CA VAL A 9 -2.96 30.39 27.39
C VAL A 9 -4.09 29.59 28.02
N VAL A 10 -5.27 29.65 27.42
CA VAL A 10 -6.41 28.83 27.83
C VAL A 10 -6.04 27.38 27.51
N ALA A 11 -5.84 26.57 28.55
CA ALA A 11 -5.62 25.13 28.41
C ALA A 11 -6.82 24.54 27.64
N ARG A 12 -6.54 23.75 26.59
CA ARG A 12 -7.56 23.13 25.73
C ARG A 12 -8.46 22.13 26.46
N TYR A 13 -8.04 21.66 27.63
CA TYR A 13 -8.74 20.67 28.45
C TYR A 13 -8.65 21.07 29.93
N THR A 14 -9.71 20.83 30.69
CA THR A 14 -9.69 20.95 32.14
C THR A 14 -9.08 19.70 32.79
N ASP A 15 -8.64 19.80 34.04
CA ASP A 15 -8.12 18.65 34.80
C ASP A 15 -9.14 17.49 34.86
N GLU A 16 -10.44 17.81 34.88
CA GLU A 16 -11.51 16.80 34.87
C GLU A 16 -11.66 16.12 33.51
N ASP A 17 -11.52 16.89 32.43
CA ASP A 17 -11.50 16.33 31.07
C ASP A 17 -10.30 15.38 30.89
N ILE A 18 -9.13 15.74 31.42
CA ILE A 18 -7.94 14.88 31.40
C ILE A 18 -8.20 13.58 32.17
N ARG A 19 -8.79 13.67 33.37
CA ARG A 19 -9.13 12.46 34.16
C ARG A 19 -10.13 11.57 33.44
N SER A 20 -11.15 12.14 32.80
CA SER A 20 -12.12 11.38 32.01
C SER A 20 -11.46 10.68 30.83
N LEU A 21 -10.63 11.39 30.06
CA LEU A 21 -9.94 10.84 28.90
C LEU A 21 -8.95 9.73 29.29
N VAL A 22 -8.23 9.90 30.39
CA VAL A 22 -7.33 8.87 30.94
C VAL A 22 -8.12 7.61 31.30
N HIS A 23 -9.30 7.77 31.91
CA HIS A 23 -10.15 6.65 32.30
C HIS A 23 -10.74 5.90 31.10
N ASP A 24 -11.09 6.62 30.04
CA ASP A 24 -11.66 6.07 28.80
C ASP A 24 -10.58 5.54 27.83
N HIS A 25 -9.31 5.51 28.25
CA HIS A 25 -8.10 5.29 27.46
C HIS A 25 -7.91 6.36 26.37
N ILE A 26 -6.94 7.26 26.59
CA ILE A 26 -6.62 8.33 25.63
C ILE A 26 -6.27 7.75 24.26
N VAL A 27 -5.73 6.53 24.23
CA VAL A 27 -5.33 5.86 23.00
C VAL A 27 -6.22 4.66 22.69
N ASP A 28 -6.68 4.59 21.44
CA ASP A 28 -7.59 3.57 20.94
C ASP A 28 -6.92 2.17 20.93
N PRO A 29 -7.46 1.19 21.68
CA PRO A 29 -6.95 -0.18 21.68
C PRO A 29 -6.96 -0.85 20.30
N GLN A 30 -7.79 -0.39 19.36
CA GLN A 30 -7.86 -0.93 17.99
C GLN A 30 -6.54 -0.76 17.23
N VAL A 31 -5.74 0.24 17.58
CA VAL A 31 -4.42 0.50 16.96
C VAL A 31 -3.49 -0.72 17.05
N GLU A 32 -3.52 -1.43 18.18
CA GLU A 32 -2.69 -2.63 18.36
C GLU A 32 -3.12 -3.78 17.45
N ALA A 33 -4.43 -4.00 17.33
CA ALA A 33 -4.98 -5.03 16.45
C ALA A 33 -4.65 -4.73 14.99
N ASP A 34 -4.80 -3.48 14.57
CA ASP A 34 -4.52 -3.03 13.20
C ASP A 34 -3.04 -3.16 12.85
N LEU A 35 -2.14 -2.71 13.73
CA LEU A 35 -0.69 -2.88 13.57
C LEU A 35 -0.29 -4.35 13.45
N THR A 36 -0.86 -5.20 14.30
CA THR A 36 -0.58 -6.64 14.30
C THR A 36 -1.06 -7.29 13.01
N SER A 37 -2.24 -6.88 12.51
CA SER A 37 -2.79 -7.34 11.24
C SER A 37 -1.89 -6.93 10.07
N MET A 38 -1.58 -5.64 9.94
CA MET A 38 -0.72 -5.11 8.87
C MET A 38 0.67 -5.77 8.87
N GLN A 39 1.28 -5.94 10.04
CA GLN A 39 2.58 -6.59 10.15
C GLN A 39 2.54 -8.06 9.75
N SER A 40 1.45 -8.78 10.08
CA SER A 40 1.26 -10.16 9.66
C SER A 40 1.13 -10.26 8.14
N GLU A 41 0.41 -9.34 7.50
CA GLU A 41 0.26 -9.31 6.04
C GLU A 41 1.58 -9.00 5.32
N VAL A 42 2.33 -7.99 5.77
CA VAL A 42 3.64 -7.65 5.19
C VAL A 42 4.63 -8.81 5.35
N ARG A 43 4.67 -9.45 6.52
CA ARG A 43 5.54 -10.62 6.76
C ARG A 43 5.14 -11.80 5.90
N ARG A 44 3.84 -12.05 5.70
CA ARG A 44 3.37 -13.09 4.78
C ARG A 44 3.84 -12.80 3.35
N ALA A 45 3.66 -11.57 2.87
CA ALA A 45 4.12 -11.18 1.54
C ALA A 45 5.65 -11.27 1.37
N LEU A 46 6.42 -11.01 2.43
CA LEU A 46 7.88 -11.22 2.46
C LEU A 46 8.28 -12.70 2.34
N GLN A 47 7.42 -13.63 2.76
CA GLN A 47 7.68 -15.08 2.68
C GLN A 47 7.25 -15.70 1.36
N GLU A 48 6.28 -15.09 0.67
CA GLU A 48 5.83 -15.54 -0.65
C GLU A 48 6.94 -15.46 -1.69
N ARG A 49 6.88 -16.27 -2.75
CA ARG A 49 7.87 -16.23 -3.83
C ARG A 49 7.78 -14.87 -4.53
N ALA A 50 8.95 -14.27 -4.80
CA ALA A 50 9.00 -13.01 -5.53
C ALA A 50 8.63 -13.24 -7.00
N GLU A 51 7.41 -12.85 -7.36
CA GLU A 51 6.97 -12.70 -8.74
C GLU A 51 7.05 -11.23 -9.15
N PHE A 52 6.90 -10.94 -10.45
CA PHE A 52 6.80 -9.55 -10.90
C PHE A 52 5.64 -8.87 -10.17
N PRO A 53 5.88 -7.74 -9.45
CA PRO A 53 4.86 -7.15 -8.61
C PRO A 53 3.74 -6.54 -9.47
N SER A 54 2.51 -6.75 -9.04
CA SER A 54 1.37 -5.97 -9.53
C SER A 54 1.48 -4.52 -9.07
N ILE A 55 0.81 -3.60 -9.79
CA ILE A 55 0.77 -2.20 -9.37
C ILE A 55 0.03 -2.07 -8.03
N ALA A 56 -1.01 -2.88 -7.82
CA ALA A 56 -1.75 -2.91 -6.56
C ALA A 56 -0.87 -3.33 -5.37
N GLN A 57 0.08 -4.27 -5.56
CA GLN A 57 1.04 -4.65 -4.51
C GLN A 57 2.01 -3.52 -4.18
N LEU A 58 2.43 -2.73 -5.18
CA LEU A 58 3.28 -1.55 -4.96
C LEU A 58 2.52 -0.42 -4.26
N ASP A 59 1.29 -0.13 -4.67
CA ASP A 59 0.45 0.87 -4.03
C ASP A 59 0.11 0.48 -2.59
N TRP A 60 -0.19 -0.80 -2.35
CA TRP A 60 -0.46 -1.32 -1.01
C TRP A 60 0.77 -1.20 -0.10
N VAL A 61 1.97 -1.56 -0.55
CA VAL A 61 3.17 -1.43 0.31
C VAL A 61 3.53 0.04 0.58
N ASP A 62 3.33 0.94 -0.39
CA ASP A 62 3.51 2.39 -0.19
C ASP A 62 2.49 2.93 0.83
N TYR A 63 1.23 2.48 0.76
CA TYR A 63 0.19 2.82 1.72
C TYR A 63 0.53 2.34 3.14
N ILE A 64 0.98 1.09 3.29
CA ILE A 64 1.38 0.55 4.59
C ILE A 64 2.57 1.32 5.17
N GLU A 65 3.60 1.62 4.37
CA GLU A 65 4.74 2.41 4.85
C GLU A 65 4.30 3.80 5.34
N GLN A 66 3.50 4.52 4.54
CA GLN A 66 3.02 5.86 4.90
C GLN A 66 2.15 5.83 6.16
N THR A 67 1.27 4.84 6.26
CA THR A 67 0.41 4.64 7.43
C THR A 67 1.24 4.38 8.68
N ALA A 68 2.24 3.49 8.59
CA ALA A 68 3.14 3.17 9.70
C ALA A 68 3.98 4.38 10.13
N VAL A 69 4.52 5.16 9.18
CA VAL A 69 5.28 6.40 9.49
C VAL A 69 4.40 7.43 10.18
N LYS A 70 3.17 7.62 9.68
CA LYS A 70 2.21 8.54 10.29
C LYS A 70 1.87 8.12 11.71
N LEU A 71 1.56 6.84 11.91
CA LEU A 71 1.22 6.29 13.21
C LEU A 71 2.40 6.38 14.20
N ALA A 72 3.63 6.10 13.78
CA ALA A 72 4.82 6.23 14.63
C ALA A 72 4.97 7.67 15.15
N ARG A 73 4.69 8.67 14.31
CA ARG A 73 4.71 10.08 14.68
C ARG A 73 3.58 10.45 15.64
N GLU A 74 2.36 9.98 15.38
CA GLU A 74 1.22 10.21 16.29
C GLU A 74 1.51 9.61 17.68
N MET A 75 2.04 8.39 17.75
CA MET A 75 2.44 7.77 19.03
C MET A 75 3.58 8.51 19.74
N GLU A 76 4.51 9.11 19.00
CA GLU A 76 5.56 9.97 19.59
C GLU A 76 4.97 11.25 20.18
N GLU A 77 4.07 11.92 19.47
CA GLU A 77 3.39 13.13 19.92
C GLU A 77 2.51 12.83 21.16
N ASP A 78 1.66 11.81 21.09
CA ASP A 78 0.78 11.39 22.18
C ASP A 78 1.58 10.93 23.41
N GLY A 79 2.62 10.12 23.22
CA GLY A 79 3.50 9.66 24.29
C GLY A 79 4.23 10.82 24.99
N GLY A 80 4.67 11.81 24.22
CA GLY A 80 5.29 13.03 24.74
C GLY A 80 4.33 13.86 25.60
N ASP A 81 3.09 14.04 25.13
CA ASP A 81 2.05 14.77 25.86
C ASP A 81 1.66 14.04 27.17
N LEU A 82 1.59 12.71 27.15
CA LEU A 82 1.33 11.89 28.34
C LEU A 82 2.47 11.97 29.37
N TRP A 83 3.73 11.90 28.93
CA TRP A 83 4.89 12.10 29.80
C TRP A 83 4.90 13.49 30.43
N HIS A 84 4.62 14.52 29.62
CA HIS A 84 4.52 15.89 30.12
C HIS A 84 3.40 16.03 31.16
N GLY A 85 2.22 15.47 30.89
CA GLY A 85 1.11 15.45 31.83
C GLY A 85 1.49 14.77 33.14
N ALA A 86 2.14 13.60 33.08
CA ALA A 86 2.58 12.88 34.27
C ALA A 86 3.53 13.73 35.14
N ASP A 87 4.45 14.48 34.53
CA ASP A 87 5.37 15.37 35.24
C ASP A 87 4.66 16.56 35.90
N VAL A 88 3.65 17.13 35.23
CA VAL A 88 2.83 18.21 35.79
C VAL A 88 2.05 17.73 37.03
N PHE A 89 1.42 16.56 36.96
CA PHE A 89 0.62 16.01 38.06
C PHE A 89 1.48 15.41 39.20
N ALA A 90 2.71 14.96 38.93
CA ALA A 90 3.61 14.40 39.94
C ALA A 90 3.98 15.37 41.07
N THR A 91 3.83 16.67 40.84
CA THR A 91 4.08 17.71 41.87
C THR A 91 2.90 17.92 42.83
N ARG A 92 1.75 17.29 42.55
CA ARG A 92 0.49 17.50 43.28
C ARG A 92 0.21 16.32 44.24
N PRO A 93 -0.04 16.56 45.54
CA PRO A 93 -0.36 15.50 46.48
C PRO A 93 -1.68 14.79 46.11
N GLY A 94 -1.70 13.45 46.17
CA GLY A 94 -2.92 12.65 45.96
C GLY A 94 -3.21 12.28 44.50
N GLU A 95 -2.35 12.66 43.55
CA GLU A 95 -2.50 12.37 42.12
C GLU A 95 -1.65 11.16 41.68
N GLU A 96 -1.15 10.34 42.60
CA GLU A 96 -0.22 9.24 42.28
C GLU A 96 -0.84 8.21 41.32
N GLY A 97 -2.15 7.97 41.43
CA GLY A 97 -2.88 7.08 40.52
C GLY A 97 -2.94 7.62 39.08
N LEU A 98 -3.27 8.92 38.92
CA LEU A 98 -3.30 9.58 37.62
C LEU A 98 -1.91 9.59 36.97
N VAL A 99 -0.87 9.90 37.74
CA VAL A 99 0.52 9.88 37.27
C VAL A 99 0.94 8.47 36.82
N SER A 100 0.57 7.43 37.58
CA SER A 100 0.86 6.05 37.20
C SER A 100 0.17 5.68 35.88
N GLU A 101 -1.08 6.08 35.70
CA GLU A 101 -1.84 5.75 34.48
C GLU A 101 -1.31 6.51 33.26
N LEU A 102 -1.02 7.80 33.38
CA LEU A 102 -0.40 8.59 32.30
C LEU A 102 0.93 7.99 31.85
N ARG A 103 1.78 7.56 32.79
CA ARG A 103 3.05 6.88 32.47
C ARG A 103 2.84 5.52 31.82
N SER A 104 1.83 4.77 32.25
CA SER A 104 1.46 3.48 31.65
C SER A 104 1.04 3.68 30.18
N GLN A 105 0.19 4.66 29.91
CA GLN A 105 -0.25 4.99 28.55
C GLN A 105 0.90 5.53 27.70
N ALA A 106 1.79 6.36 28.26
CA ALA A 106 2.98 6.82 27.56
C ALA A 106 3.91 5.65 27.15
N ALA A 107 4.14 4.70 28.06
CA ALA A 107 4.92 3.50 27.76
C ALA A 107 4.24 2.61 26.70
N TRP A 108 2.92 2.56 26.68
CA TRP A 108 2.16 1.90 25.62
C TRP A 108 2.38 2.59 24.26
N CYS A 109 2.35 3.93 24.20
CA CYS A 109 2.66 4.69 22.99
C CYS A 109 4.08 4.39 22.48
N ASP A 110 5.08 4.37 23.36
CA ASP A 110 6.46 4.03 23.01
C ASP A 110 6.56 2.62 22.39
N GLN A 111 5.83 1.66 22.93
CA GLN A 111 5.78 0.30 22.37
C GLN A 111 5.14 0.26 20.97
N ARG A 112 4.05 1.00 20.77
CA ARG A 112 3.36 1.08 19.47
C ARG A 112 4.15 1.84 18.43
N ARG A 113 4.84 2.90 18.82
CA ARG A 113 5.81 3.60 17.98
C ARG A 113 6.89 2.63 17.48
N ALA A 114 7.53 1.87 18.40
CA ALA A 114 8.54 0.90 18.02
C ALA A 114 8.00 -0.19 17.08
N GLN A 115 6.74 -0.61 17.27
CA GLN A 115 6.07 -1.55 16.38
C GLN A 115 5.79 -0.96 14.99
N ALA A 116 5.36 0.30 14.93
CA ALA A 116 5.14 1.03 13.68
C ALA A 116 6.47 1.26 12.92
N ASP A 117 7.55 1.61 13.62
CA ASP A 117 8.89 1.74 13.03
C ASP A 117 9.37 0.39 12.43
N ALA A 118 9.13 -0.72 13.14
CA ALA A 118 9.42 -2.05 12.62
C ALA A 118 8.58 -2.38 11.36
N LEU A 119 7.30 -2.01 11.35
CA LEU A 119 6.43 -2.18 10.18
C LEU A 119 6.90 -1.33 8.99
N THR A 120 7.33 -0.09 9.22
CA THR A 120 7.95 0.76 8.19
C THR A 120 9.19 0.10 7.60
N ALA A 121 10.05 -0.50 8.43
CA ALA A 121 11.22 -1.23 7.95
C ALA A 121 10.85 -2.47 7.13
N ASP A 122 9.88 -3.27 7.60
CA ASP A 122 9.37 -4.45 6.89
C ASP A 122 8.76 -4.05 5.52
N ALA A 123 7.96 -2.99 5.48
CA ALA A 123 7.36 -2.47 4.24
C ALA A 123 8.42 -1.98 3.24
N ARG A 124 9.44 -1.26 3.72
CA ARG A 124 10.59 -0.85 2.88
C ARG A 124 11.33 -2.04 2.30
N GLY A 125 11.58 -3.06 3.12
CA GLY A 125 12.21 -4.30 2.67
C GLY A 125 11.38 -5.02 1.60
N LEU A 126 10.05 -5.04 1.75
CA LEU A 126 9.15 -5.62 0.77
C LEU A 126 9.10 -4.83 -0.54
N ARG A 127 9.00 -3.50 -0.47
CA ARG A 127 9.08 -2.63 -1.66
C ARG A 127 10.39 -2.83 -2.41
N ASP A 128 11.51 -2.84 -1.70
CA ASP A 128 12.83 -3.05 -2.28
C ASP A 128 12.92 -4.43 -2.98
N ARG A 129 12.36 -5.48 -2.36
CA ARG A 129 12.23 -6.80 -2.98
C ARG A 129 11.40 -6.77 -4.28
N TYR A 130 10.25 -6.10 -4.26
CA TYR A 130 9.40 -5.94 -5.45
C TYR A 130 10.12 -5.19 -6.57
N LEU A 131 10.78 -4.08 -6.27
CA LEU A 131 11.50 -3.29 -7.28
C LEU A 131 12.71 -4.03 -7.85
N ARG A 132 13.45 -4.79 -7.03
CA ARG A 132 14.52 -5.67 -7.53
C ARG A 132 14.01 -6.76 -8.46
N THR A 133 12.83 -7.31 -8.16
CA THR A 133 12.18 -8.32 -8.99
C THR A 133 11.70 -7.71 -10.31
N ALA A 134 11.07 -6.52 -10.25
CA ALA A 134 10.65 -5.77 -11.43
C ALA A 134 11.85 -5.36 -12.32
N ALA A 135 13.01 -5.06 -11.73
CA ALA A 135 14.25 -4.78 -12.47
C ALA A 135 14.76 -5.98 -13.28
N GLY A 136 14.25 -7.20 -13.02
CA GLY A 136 14.62 -8.40 -13.77
C GLY A 136 16.02 -8.94 -13.44
N ILE A 137 16.60 -8.55 -12.30
CA ILE A 137 17.93 -9.02 -11.87
C ILE A 137 17.92 -10.52 -11.52
N THR A 138 16.73 -11.11 -11.36
CA THR A 138 16.53 -12.50 -10.95
C THR A 138 16.10 -13.44 -12.09
N VAL A 139 15.84 -12.96 -13.31
CA VAL A 139 15.28 -13.81 -14.40
C VAL A 139 16.03 -13.63 -15.72
N GLU A 140 16.39 -14.75 -16.34
CA GLU A 140 17.16 -14.87 -17.60
C GLU A 140 16.41 -14.38 -18.85
N HIS A 141 15.64 -13.31 -18.85
CA HIS A 141 14.78 -12.95 -20.00
C HIS A 141 15.06 -11.52 -20.50
N LYS A 142 15.93 -11.43 -21.52
CA LYS A 142 16.49 -10.20 -22.09
C LYS A 142 15.59 -9.48 -23.12
N ASP A 143 14.40 -9.99 -23.43
CA ASP A 143 13.61 -9.58 -24.60
C ASP A 143 12.37 -8.73 -24.29
N GLY A 144 12.18 -8.29 -23.04
CA GLY A 144 11.04 -7.45 -22.65
C GLY A 144 9.67 -8.15 -22.71
N SER A 145 9.63 -9.44 -23.06
CA SER A 145 8.40 -10.24 -23.16
C SER A 145 7.71 -10.42 -21.81
N GLU A 146 8.49 -10.47 -20.73
CA GLU A 146 7.99 -10.57 -19.36
C GLU A 146 7.26 -9.31 -18.91
N LEU A 147 7.81 -8.12 -19.23
CA LEU A 147 7.17 -6.85 -18.91
C LEU A 147 5.82 -6.72 -19.64
N LEU A 148 5.79 -7.05 -20.94
CA LEU A 148 4.53 -7.03 -21.69
C LEU A 148 3.52 -8.06 -21.15
N ARG A 149 3.98 -9.26 -20.74
CA ARG A 149 3.13 -10.28 -20.12
C ARG A 149 2.55 -9.80 -18.80
N ALA A 150 3.36 -9.20 -17.94
CA ALA A 150 2.92 -8.63 -16.66
C ALA A 150 1.94 -7.48 -16.89
N ALA A 151 2.29 -6.51 -17.75
CA ALA A 151 1.41 -5.40 -18.12
C ALA A 151 0.08 -5.88 -18.71
N THR A 152 0.08 -6.91 -19.55
CA THR A 152 -1.15 -7.51 -20.10
C THR A 152 -2.03 -8.08 -18.99
N SER A 153 -1.42 -8.72 -17.98
CA SER A 153 -2.17 -9.25 -16.84
C SER A 153 -2.76 -8.14 -15.98
N GLU A 154 -1.98 -7.12 -15.65
CA GLU A 154 -2.43 -5.95 -14.90
C GLU A 154 -3.54 -5.20 -15.64
N PHE A 155 -3.43 -5.05 -16.96
CA PHE A 155 -4.43 -4.36 -17.77
C PHE A 155 -5.78 -5.07 -17.72
N ARG A 156 -5.82 -6.41 -17.74
CA ARG A 156 -7.08 -7.17 -17.57
C ARG A 156 -7.74 -6.87 -16.23
N HIS A 157 -6.97 -6.86 -15.15
CA HIS A 157 -7.50 -6.55 -13.82
C HIS A 157 -7.96 -5.10 -13.72
N HIS A 158 -7.23 -4.17 -14.35
CA HIS A 158 -7.60 -2.77 -14.42
C HIS A 158 -8.94 -2.55 -15.13
N VAL A 159 -9.10 -3.12 -16.33
CA VAL A 159 -10.36 -3.04 -17.10
C VAL A 159 -11.52 -3.64 -16.31
N ALA A 160 -11.31 -4.82 -15.71
CA ALA A 160 -12.30 -5.46 -14.86
C ALA A 160 -12.72 -4.58 -13.66
N LYS A 161 -11.74 -3.96 -12.98
CA LYS A 161 -12.00 -3.08 -11.84
C LYS A 161 -12.80 -1.84 -12.23
N GLU A 162 -12.49 -1.25 -13.39
CA GLU A 162 -13.24 -0.09 -13.90
C GLU A 162 -14.67 -0.44 -14.29
N MET A 163 -14.92 -1.67 -14.76
CA MET A 163 -16.26 -2.14 -15.11
C MET A 163 -17.13 -2.42 -13.86
N ASP A 164 -16.57 -3.08 -12.85
CA ASP A 164 -17.34 -3.59 -11.71
C ASP A 164 -17.39 -2.61 -10.51
N GLY A 165 -16.74 -1.45 -10.61
CA GLY A 165 -16.59 -0.54 -9.48
C GLY A 165 -15.77 -1.12 -8.31
N GLY A 166 -15.01 -2.20 -8.54
CA GLY A 166 -14.12 -2.81 -7.53
C GLY A 166 -14.48 -4.21 -7.02
N GLY A 167 -15.48 -4.90 -7.60
CA GLY A 167 -15.83 -6.28 -7.22
C GLY A 167 -14.83 -7.35 -7.69
N VAL A 168 -14.81 -8.49 -6.99
CA VAL A 168 -14.01 -9.67 -7.39
C VAL A 168 -14.66 -10.35 -8.61
N PRO A 169 -13.90 -10.70 -9.66
CA PRO A 169 -14.38 -11.44 -10.82
C PRO A 169 -15.10 -12.76 -10.52
N GLU A 170 -16.32 -12.95 -11.05
CA GLU A 170 -16.80 -14.29 -11.40
C GLU A 170 -16.16 -14.74 -12.72
N THR A 171 -15.67 -15.97 -12.78
CA THR A 171 -15.08 -16.57 -13.99
C THR A 171 -16.19 -17.10 -14.90
N ASP A 172 -16.80 -16.20 -15.67
CA ASP A 172 -17.79 -16.54 -16.71
C ASP A 172 -17.35 -16.01 -18.08
N ALA A 173 -17.66 -16.76 -19.14
CA ALA A 173 -17.35 -16.44 -20.52
C ALA A 173 -17.91 -15.06 -20.93
N ALA A 174 -19.12 -14.73 -20.49
CA ALA A 174 -19.76 -13.43 -20.75
C ALA A 174 -18.95 -12.26 -20.18
N ARG A 175 -18.31 -12.43 -19.01
CA ARG A 175 -17.49 -11.40 -18.38
C ARG A 175 -16.16 -11.22 -19.11
N ALA A 176 -15.54 -12.31 -19.57
CA ALA A 176 -14.33 -12.23 -20.38
C ALA A 176 -14.58 -11.51 -21.71
N GLU A 177 -15.71 -11.77 -22.37
CA GLU A 177 -16.12 -11.03 -23.57
C GLU A 177 -16.34 -9.54 -23.28
N ALA A 178 -16.98 -9.21 -22.16
CA ALA A 178 -17.22 -7.82 -21.75
C ALA A 178 -15.91 -7.06 -21.46
N ILE A 179 -14.94 -7.69 -20.78
CA ILE A 179 -13.60 -7.12 -20.56
C ILE A 179 -12.89 -6.88 -21.89
N GLU A 180 -12.98 -7.81 -22.83
CA GLU A 180 -12.37 -7.66 -24.15
C GLU A 180 -13.02 -6.54 -24.96
N ALA A 181 -14.34 -6.41 -24.90
CA ALA A 181 -15.07 -5.32 -25.53
C ALA A 181 -14.68 -3.95 -24.92
N ALA A 182 -14.63 -3.86 -23.60
CA ALA A 182 -14.25 -2.63 -22.88
C ALA A 182 -12.80 -2.23 -23.18
N ALA A 183 -11.86 -3.19 -23.19
CA ALA A 183 -10.48 -2.96 -23.54
C ALA A 183 -10.31 -2.44 -24.98
N ARG A 184 -11.15 -2.90 -25.92
CA ARG A 184 -11.13 -2.46 -27.32
C ARG A 184 -11.90 -1.17 -27.60
N ALA A 185 -12.84 -0.79 -26.74
CA ALA A 185 -13.69 0.37 -26.96
C ALA A 185 -12.92 1.70 -26.95
N GLY A 186 -11.66 1.72 -26.47
CA GLY A 186 -10.79 2.90 -26.57
C GLY A 186 -11.26 4.09 -25.74
N GLN A 187 -12.08 3.88 -24.72
CA GLN A 187 -12.67 4.94 -23.87
C GLN A 187 -11.69 5.51 -22.83
N GLY A 188 -10.42 5.67 -23.21
CA GLY A 188 -9.35 6.19 -22.36
C GLY A 188 -8.86 5.24 -21.26
N VAL A 189 -9.35 4.00 -21.19
CA VAL A 189 -8.89 2.98 -20.23
C VAL A 189 -7.41 2.64 -20.43
N GLY A 190 -6.96 2.57 -21.69
CA GLY A 190 -5.54 2.41 -22.04
C GLY A 190 -4.68 3.56 -21.53
N ALA A 191 -5.13 4.80 -21.70
CA ALA A 191 -4.43 5.98 -21.22
C ALA A 191 -4.36 6.03 -19.68
N ARG A 192 -5.44 5.68 -18.97
CA ARG A 192 -5.45 5.60 -17.50
C ARG A 192 -4.55 4.49 -16.98
N PHE A 193 -4.56 3.32 -17.60
CA PHE A 193 -3.64 2.23 -17.28
C PHE A 193 -2.17 2.62 -17.53
N THR A 194 -1.91 3.33 -18.62
CA THR A 194 -0.55 3.79 -18.95
C THR A 194 -0.01 4.74 -17.87
N LYS A 195 -0.84 5.62 -17.30
CA LYS A 195 -0.43 6.46 -16.15
C LYS A 195 0.02 5.63 -14.95
N MET A 196 -0.63 4.49 -14.67
CA MET A 196 -0.19 3.58 -13.60
C MET A 196 1.18 2.97 -13.89
N LEU A 197 1.44 2.56 -15.14
CA LEU A 197 2.74 2.02 -15.54
C LEU A 197 3.85 3.08 -15.51
N VAL A 198 3.54 4.34 -15.85
CA VAL A 198 4.49 5.44 -15.67
C VAL A 198 4.88 5.58 -14.19
N GLY A 199 3.93 5.44 -13.26
CA GLY A 199 4.22 5.40 -11.82
C GLY A 199 5.15 4.24 -11.40
N LEU A 200 5.17 3.12 -12.12
CA LEU A 200 6.17 2.07 -11.92
C LEU A 200 7.56 2.52 -12.39
N ALA A 201 7.66 3.15 -13.57
CA ALA A 201 8.93 3.69 -14.08
C ALA A 201 9.53 4.71 -13.10
N GLU A 202 8.72 5.61 -12.56
CA GLU A 202 9.13 6.60 -11.57
C GLU A 202 9.69 5.95 -10.30
N ARG A 203 8.99 4.93 -9.76
CA ARG A 203 9.47 4.17 -8.58
C ARG A 203 10.79 3.46 -8.84
N LEU A 204 10.94 2.85 -10.02
CA LEU A 204 12.19 2.20 -10.43
C LEU A 204 13.33 3.21 -10.54
N GLY A 205 13.07 4.36 -11.17
CA GLY A 205 14.02 5.46 -11.30
C GLY A 205 14.44 6.02 -9.94
N GLN A 206 13.49 6.30 -9.05
CA GLN A 206 13.78 6.79 -7.71
C GLN A 206 14.64 5.79 -6.93
N ARG A 207 14.31 4.50 -6.96
CA ARG A 207 15.11 3.47 -6.29
C ARG A 207 16.53 3.38 -6.84
N ALA A 208 16.72 3.64 -8.13
CA ALA A 208 18.04 3.69 -8.76
C ALA A 208 18.88 4.86 -8.22
N LEU A 209 18.26 6.01 -7.96
CA LEU A 209 18.92 7.16 -7.32
C LEU A 209 19.33 6.86 -5.88
N ASP A 210 18.54 6.05 -5.17
CA ASP A 210 18.80 5.65 -3.79
C ASP A 210 19.81 4.49 -3.67
N CYS A 211 20.35 3.98 -4.78
CA CYS A 211 21.38 2.94 -4.76
C CYS A 211 22.71 3.50 -4.28
N GLY A 212 23.34 2.82 -3.31
CA GLY A 212 24.68 3.16 -2.85
C GLY A 212 25.77 2.72 -3.83
N ALA A 213 27.01 3.16 -3.60
CA ALA A 213 28.16 2.90 -4.48
C ALA A 213 28.51 1.40 -4.69
N GLY A 214 27.91 0.48 -3.92
CA GLY A 214 28.08 -0.97 -4.08
C GLY A 214 27.06 -1.63 -5.02
N ASP A 215 26.02 -0.91 -5.46
CA ASP A 215 24.85 -1.46 -6.14
C ASP A 215 24.74 -1.03 -7.62
N GLU A 216 25.86 -0.72 -8.29
CA GLU A 216 25.85 -0.17 -9.65
C GLU A 216 25.12 -1.06 -10.66
N ALA A 217 25.27 -2.39 -10.58
CA ALA A 217 24.55 -3.31 -11.46
C ALA A 217 23.02 -3.29 -11.23
N LEU A 218 22.59 -3.11 -9.98
CA LEU A 218 21.18 -2.96 -9.62
C LEU A 218 20.64 -1.62 -10.12
N LYS A 219 21.40 -0.55 -9.92
CA LYS A 219 21.07 0.79 -10.43
C LYS A 219 20.90 0.80 -11.94
N GLU A 220 21.84 0.23 -12.69
CA GLU A 220 21.74 0.13 -14.15
C GLU A 220 20.51 -0.68 -14.58
N ALA A 221 20.21 -1.79 -13.91
CA ALA A 221 19.03 -2.60 -14.23
C ALA A 221 17.72 -1.88 -13.93
N LEU A 222 17.64 -1.14 -12.82
CA LEU A 222 16.49 -0.30 -12.48
C LEU A 222 16.28 0.82 -13.50
N MET A 223 17.35 1.55 -13.86
CA MET A 223 17.26 2.61 -14.87
C MET A 223 16.87 2.08 -16.25
N ARG A 224 17.46 0.95 -16.66
CA ARG A 224 17.09 0.29 -17.92
C ARG A 224 15.62 -0.11 -17.93
N ARG A 225 15.14 -0.73 -16.85
CA ARG A 225 13.74 -1.12 -16.73
C ARG A 225 12.80 0.07 -16.72
N ALA A 226 13.15 1.16 -16.03
CA ALA A 226 12.37 2.40 -16.05
C ALA A 226 12.22 2.93 -17.49
N ALA A 227 13.33 3.01 -18.24
CA ALA A 227 13.31 3.44 -19.64
C ALA A 227 12.48 2.50 -20.54
N GLU A 228 12.57 1.18 -20.34
CA GLU A 228 11.74 0.21 -21.07
C GLU A 228 10.24 0.41 -20.79
N VAL A 229 9.88 0.72 -19.54
CA VAL A 229 8.48 1.01 -19.17
C VAL A 229 8.03 2.34 -19.80
N GLU A 230 8.85 3.38 -19.78
CA GLU A 230 8.53 4.67 -20.41
C GLU A 230 8.35 4.54 -21.93
N GLU A 231 9.25 3.81 -22.60
CA GLU A 231 9.14 3.53 -24.04
C GLU A 231 7.84 2.76 -24.33
N LEU A 232 7.53 1.75 -23.53
CA LEU A 232 6.29 0.99 -23.64
C LEU A 232 5.05 1.88 -23.50
N CYS A 233 5.12 2.90 -22.65
CA CYS A 233 4.04 3.85 -22.34
C CYS A 233 3.93 5.05 -23.31
N THR A 234 4.83 5.18 -24.28
CA THR A 234 4.87 6.36 -25.18
C THR A 234 3.62 6.50 -26.03
N ASP A 235 3.04 5.37 -26.46
CA ASP A 235 1.78 5.32 -27.20
C ASP A 235 0.82 4.35 -26.49
N PRO A 236 -0.12 4.87 -25.67
CA PRO A 236 -1.09 4.06 -24.94
C PRO A 236 -1.93 3.15 -25.84
N GLU A 237 -2.30 3.60 -27.04
CA GLU A 237 -3.17 2.83 -27.95
C GLU A 237 -2.38 1.72 -28.65
N ALA A 238 -1.13 2.00 -29.04
CA ALA A 238 -0.22 0.97 -29.53
C ALA A 238 0.09 -0.08 -28.45
N LEU A 239 0.25 0.35 -27.19
CA LEU A 239 0.45 -0.55 -26.05
C LEU A 239 -0.75 -1.48 -25.86
N VAL A 240 -1.97 -0.94 -25.81
CA VAL A 240 -3.20 -1.75 -25.71
C VAL A 240 -3.29 -2.73 -26.88
N THR A 241 -3.02 -2.27 -28.10
CA THR A 241 -3.00 -3.15 -29.29
C THR A 241 -2.01 -4.31 -29.14
N ARG A 242 -0.79 -4.03 -28.65
CA ARG A 242 0.23 -5.06 -28.37
C ARG A 242 -0.21 -6.03 -27.27
N MET A 243 -0.82 -5.53 -26.19
CA MET A 243 -1.33 -6.36 -25.09
C MET A 243 -2.44 -7.31 -25.58
N LEU A 244 -3.41 -6.80 -26.34
CA LEU A 244 -4.51 -7.59 -26.92
C LEU A 244 -4.02 -8.65 -27.92
N ALA A 245 -2.91 -8.39 -28.61
CA ALA A 245 -2.27 -9.33 -29.54
C ALA A 245 -1.36 -10.37 -28.85
N SER A 246 -1.01 -10.15 -27.59
CA SER A 246 -0.06 -10.99 -26.85
C SER A 246 -0.56 -12.43 -26.69
N SER A 247 0.39 -13.37 -26.52
CA SER A 247 0.07 -14.77 -26.19
C SER A 247 -0.66 -14.88 -24.84
N SER A 248 -0.32 -14.03 -23.87
CA SER A 248 -0.99 -13.99 -22.56
C SER A 248 -2.47 -13.65 -22.69
N TRP A 249 -2.83 -12.64 -23.48
CA TRP A 249 -4.24 -12.27 -23.69
C TRP A 249 -5.00 -13.38 -24.41
N ARG A 250 -4.41 -13.95 -25.46
CA ARG A 250 -5.03 -15.06 -26.22
C ARG A 250 -5.25 -16.30 -25.36
N LEU A 251 -4.27 -16.66 -24.52
CA LEU A 251 -4.39 -17.79 -23.61
C LEU A 251 -5.50 -17.53 -22.57
N TRP A 252 -5.51 -16.35 -21.95
CA TRP A 252 -6.57 -15.98 -21.01
C TRP A 252 -7.97 -16.06 -21.65
N ARG A 253 -8.13 -15.53 -22.87
CA ARG A 253 -9.39 -15.61 -23.61
C ARG A 253 -9.80 -17.06 -23.85
N ALA A 254 -8.87 -17.90 -24.31
CA ALA A 254 -9.15 -19.31 -24.60
C ALA A 254 -9.60 -20.08 -23.34
N LEU A 255 -8.97 -19.81 -22.19
CA LEU A 255 -9.33 -20.42 -20.92
C LEU A 255 -10.73 -20.00 -20.44
N ASN A 256 -11.07 -18.71 -20.58
CA ASN A 256 -12.37 -18.21 -20.12
C ASN A 256 -13.52 -18.50 -21.10
N ALA A 257 -13.24 -18.64 -22.39
CA ALA A 257 -14.24 -19.09 -23.37
C ALA A 257 -14.71 -20.54 -23.13
N GLN A 258 -13.93 -21.33 -22.38
CA GLN A 258 -14.25 -22.71 -22.00
C GLN A 258 -14.88 -22.82 -20.60
N ALA A 259 -15.00 -21.72 -19.87
CA ALA A 259 -15.64 -21.71 -18.56
C ALA A 259 -17.15 -21.86 -18.74
N THR A 260 -17.71 -23.01 -18.35
CA THR A 260 -19.16 -23.20 -18.25
C THR A 260 -19.72 -22.33 -17.12
N PRO A 261 -20.89 -21.69 -17.31
CA PRO A 261 -21.58 -20.97 -16.23
C PRO A 261 -21.81 -21.91 -15.05
N GLN A 262 -21.20 -21.65 -13.91
CA GLN A 262 -21.56 -22.32 -12.66
C GLN A 262 -22.90 -21.76 -12.18
N GLY A 263 -23.99 -22.23 -12.79
CA GLY A 263 -25.31 -21.65 -12.57
C GLY A 263 -26.46 -22.45 -13.17
N SER A 264 -26.50 -23.76 -12.96
CA SER A 264 -27.76 -24.51 -13.02
C SER A 264 -27.68 -25.74 -12.11
N MET A 265 -27.77 -25.50 -10.80
CA MET A 265 -28.25 -26.55 -9.90
C MET A 265 -29.72 -26.78 -10.26
N ASN A 266 -29.99 -27.96 -10.82
CA ASN A 266 -31.31 -28.46 -11.18
C ASN A 266 -32.35 -28.12 -10.11
N ALA A 267 -33.36 -27.34 -10.48
CA ALA A 267 -34.63 -27.34 -9.78
C ALA A 267 -35.24 -28.74 -9.98
N THR A 268 -35.23 -29.54 -8.91
CA THR A 268 -36.00 -30.79 -8.83
C THR A 268 -37.49 -30.45 -8.97
N PRO A 269 -38.23 -30.99 -9.94
CA PRO A 269 -39.69 -30.84 -9.94
C PRO A 269 -40.26 -31.68 -8.80
N LEU A 270 -41.10 -31.06 -7.97
CA LEU A 270 -42.01 -31.75 -7.05
C LEU A 270 -43.15 -32.43 -7.82
#